data_AF-A0AAD5TPC9-F1
#
_entry.id   AF-A0AAD5TPC9-F1
#
_cell.length_a   1.000
_cell.length_b   1.000
_cell.length_c   1.000
_cell.angle_alpha   90.00
_cell.angle_beta   90.00
_cell.angle_gamma   90.00
#
_symmetry.space_group_name_H-M   'P 1'
#
loop_
_entity.id
_entity.type
_entity.pdbx_description
1 polymer ?
#
loop_
_entity_poly.entity_id
_entity_poly.type
_entity_poly.pdbx_seq_one_letter_code
_entity_poly.pdbx_strand_id
1 'polypeptide(L)'
;MALTAVYLSAEVNCVCQAYSLCTEKEETLLLLLGHYYEENGKSFARVVRPFICTRKDKRKDRVEISEEQLSAAITEAERSGTSVVGWSHSHPHITIFPSHVDLRTQKSLQMFDKRWFGLIFSVFDTDATGSERMQLTCFQTLSDGTRADIPVHVTPSSTFLTPHALHVLSNTLPQTLLGEERQVHDECVGTLDVSKGGLPSPQDILKQSYHGATYVRSMVMIQDRLITPLVRFCEDRHANNLKEIERLKKEVGES
;
A
#
# COMPACT_ATOMS: atom_id res chain seq x y z
N MET A 1 16.75 15.02 15.15
CA MET A 1 17.80 14.55 14.23
C MET A 1 17.13 13.73 13.14
N ALA A 2 17.73 13.64 11.96
CA ALA A 2 17.28 12.70 10.93
C ALA A 2 17.43 11.25 11.43
N LEU A 3 16.66 10.33 10.86
CA LEU A 3 16.84 8.91 11.11
C LEU A 3 18.19 8.44 10.58
N THR A 4 18.79 7.47 11.27
CA THR A 4 20.00 6.80 10.82
C THR A 4 19.68 5.66 9.86
N ALA A 5 18.63 4.89 10.14
CA ALA A 5 18.13 3.84 9.25
C ALA A 5 16.68 3.47 9.58
N VAL A 6 16.02 2.86 8.59
CA VAL A 6 14.69 2.26 8.73
C VAL A 6 14.81 0.74 8.58
N TYR A 7 14.24 0.00 9.52
CA TYR A 7 14.12 -1.45 9.46
C TYR A 7 12.70 -1.82 9.10
N LEU A 8 12.52 -2.37 7.90
CA LEU A 8 11.24 -2.76 7.35
C LEU A 8 11.10 -4.28 7.48
N SER A 9 10.06 -4.78 8.15
CA SER A 9 9.84 -6.23 8.15
C SER A 9 9.61 -6.76 6.74
N ALA A 10 10.10 -7.96 6.44
CA ALA A 10 9.95 -8.59 5.12
C ALA A 10 8.48 -8.69 4.68
N GLU A 11 7.58 -8.86 5.64
CA GLU A 11 6.13 -8.95 5.43
C GLU A 11 5.51 -7.61 5.04
N VAL A 12 5.91 -6.50 5.70
CA VAL A 12 5.46 -5.16 5.31
C VAL A 12 5.98 -4.83 3.92
N ASN A 13 7.26 -5.14 3.64
CA ASN A 13 7.80 -4.99 2.30
C ASN A 13 6.96 -5.78 1.28
N CYS A 14 6.66 -7.06 1.53
CA CYS A 14 5.81 -7.87 0.67
C CYS A 14 4.44 -7.22 0.38
N VAL A 15 3.76 -6.69 1.40
CA VAL A 15 2.48 -5.99 1.25
C VAL A 15 2.62 -4.71 0.42
N CYS A 16 3.61 -3.87 0.71
CA CYS A 16 3.85 -2.64 -0.05
C CYS A 16 4.14 -2.95 -1.53
N GLN A 17 4.92 -4.00 -1.80
CA GLN A 17 5.21 -4.42 -3.16
C GLN A 17 3.96 -4.93 -3.88
N ALA A 18 3.18 -5.80 -3.24
CA ALA A 18 1.95 -6.34 -3.79
C ALA A 18 0.96 -5.23 -4.14
N TYR A 19 0.79 -4.24 -3.25
CA TYR A 19 -0.09 -3.11 -3.52
C TYR A 19 0.45 -2.23 -4.65
N SER A 20 1.75 -1.90 -4.64
CA SER A 20 2.40 -1.10 -5.70
C SER A 20 2.22 -1.72 -7.09
N LEU A 21 2.16 -3.05 -7.18
CA LEU A 21 1.98 -3.81 -8.43
C LEU A 21 0.50 -4.00 -8.83
N CYS A 22 -0.47 -3.51 -8.04
CA CYS A 22 -1.89 -3.62 -8.40
C CYS A 22 -2.31 -2.67 -9.53
N THR A 23 -1.55 -1.60 -9.78
CA THR A 23 -1.87 -0.61 -10.82
C THR A 23 -0.61 0.03 -11.39
N GLU A 24 -0.53 0.09 -12.71
CA GLU A 24 0.49 0.83 -13.47
C GLU A 24 0.04 2.26 -13.82
N LYS A 25 -1.23 2.58 -13.57
CA LYS A 25 -1.86 3.82 -14.04
C LYS A 25 -1.77 4.96 -13.05
N GLU A 26 -1.65 4.61 -11.77
CA GLU A 26 -1.79 5.55 -10.67
C GLU A 26 -0.89 5.14 -9.50
N GLU A 27 -0.50 6.12 -8.68
CA GLU A 27 0.33 5.90 -7.51
C GLU A 27 -0.50 5.30 -6.35
N THR A 28 0.07 4.34 -5.63
CA THR A 28 -0.54 3.74 -4.44
C THR A 28 -0.08 4.48 -3.18
N LEU A 29 -0.85 4.42 -2.09
CA LEU A 29 -0.50 5.09 -0.84
C LEU A 29 -0.75 4.17 0.37
N LEU A 30 0.25 4.06 1.24
CA LEU A 30 0.19 3.38 2.52
C LEU A 30 0.73 4.26 3.64
N LEU A 31 0.18 4.08 4.83
CA LEU A 31 0.81 4.53 6.08
C LEU A 31 1.56 3.36 6.72
N LEU A 32 2.67 3.67 7.39
CA LEU A 32 3.59 2.68 7.97
C LEU A 32 3.50 2.74 9.48
N LEU A 33 3.23 1.59 10.10
CA LEU A 33 3.01 1.45 11.53
C LEU A 33 4.18 0.72 12.17
N GLY A 34 4.68 1.27 13.27
CA GLY A 34 5.84 0.74 13.95
C GLY A 34 6.29 1.57 15.13
N HIS A 35 7.58 1.51 15.42
CA HIS A 35 8.18 2.15 16.59
C HIS A 35 9.47 2.86 16.22
N TYR A 36 9.70 4.00 16.87
CA TYR A 36 11.01 4.60 16.92
C TYR A 36 11.81 4.06 18.11
N TYR A 37 13.11 3.92 17.94
CA TYR A 37 14.02 3.56 19.02
C TYR A 37 15.35 4.28 18.84
N GLU A 38 16.09 4.40 19.94
CA GLU A 38 17.42 5.00 19.94
C GLU A 38 18.44 3.98 20.42
N GLU A 39 19.60 3.95 19.75
CA GLU A 39 20.71 3.07 20.09
C GLU A 39 22.02 3.81 19.83
N ASN A 40 22.90 3.87 20.82
CA ASN A 40 24.20 4.57 20.72
C ASN A 40 24.08 6.04 20.25
N GLY A 41 23.05 6.76 20.70
CA GLY A 41 22.78 8.16 20.31
C GLY A 41 22.28 8.34 18.87
N LYS A 42 21.94 7.25 18.19
CA LYS A 42 21.36 7.24 16.83
C LYS A 42 19.88 6.87 16.90
N SER A 43 19.08 7.45 16.01
CA SER A 43 17.64 7.24 15.96
C SER A 43 17.25 6.33 14.79
N PHE A 44 16.37 5.36 15.04
CA PHE A 44 15.95 4.35 14.08
C PHE A 44 14.43 4.20 14.09
N ALA A 45 13.88 3.74 12.96
CA ALA A 45 12.49 3.31 12.88
C ALA A 45 12.44 1.81 12.57
N ARG A 46 11.53 1.09 13.24
CA ARG A 46 11.18 -0.30 12.91
C ARG A 46 9.72 -0.34 12.49
N VAL A 47 9.48 -0.75 11.26
CA VAL A 47 8.14 -0.89 10.69
C VAL A 47 7.71 -2.35 10.75
N VAL A 48 6.53 -2.58 11.33
CA VAL A 48 6.01 -3.93 11.56
C VAL A 48 4.65 -4.17 10.90
N ARG A 49 3.93 -3.10 10.54
CA ARG A 49 2.59 -3.19 9.94
C ARG A 49 2.39 -2.15 8.84
N PRO A 50 1.73 -2.51 7.73
CA PRO A 50 1.23 -1.55 6.74
C PRO A 50 -0.23 -1.17 7.04
N PHE A 51 -0.64 0.03 6.67
CA PHE A 51 -2.03 0.46 6.65
C PHE A 51 -2.36 0.99 5.25
N ILE A 52 -3.26 0.28 4.56
CA ILE A 52 -3.68 0.65 3.21
C ILE A 52 -4.68 1.80 3.30
N CYS A 53 -4.38 2.89 2.59
CA CYS A 53 -5.27 4.04 2.50
C CYS A 53 -6.15 3.92 1.24
N THR A 54 -7.47 4.04 1.42
CA THR A 54 -8.41 4.19 0.29
C THR A 54 -8.18 5.53 -0.38
N ARG A 55 -7.97 5.56 -1.70
CA ARG A 55 -7.66 6.80 -2.42
C ARG A 55 -8.91 7.65 -2.64
N LYS A 56 -8.80 8.94 -2.27
CA LYS A 56 -9.82 9.96 -2.54
C LYS A 56 -9.51 10.83 -3.76
N ASP A 57 -8.23 11.02 -4.12
CA ASP A 57 -7.79 11.82 -5.28
C ASP A 57 -7.09 10.91 -6.31
N LYS A 58 -7.66 10.85 -7.52
CA LYS A 58 -7.15 10.03 -8.65
C LYS A 58 -6.30 10.82 -9.66
N ARG A 59 -5.93 12.07 -9.34
CA ARG A 59 -5.04 12.85 -10.20
C ARG A 59 -3.62 12.26 -10.24
N LYS A 60 -2.98 12.36 -11.40
CA LYS A 60 -1.57 12.01 -11.57
C LYS A 60 -0.68 12.93 -10.73
N ASP A 61 0.39 12.37 -10.17
CA ASP A 61 1.46 13.07 -9.44
C ASP A 61 1.00 13.79 -8.14
N ARG A 62 -0.08 13.32 -7.52
CA ARG A 62 -0.63 13.92 -6.29
C ARG A 62 -1.04 12.86 -5.28
N VAL A 63 -0.12 12.53 -4.39
CA VAL A 63 -0.39 11.72 -3.20
C VAL A 63 -0.63 12.65 -2.01
N GLU A 64 -1.87 12.71 -1.55
CA GLU A 64 -2.25 13.43 -0.33
C GLU A 64 -2.83 12.46 0.70
N ILE A 65 -2.33 12.54 1.92
CA ILE A 65 -2.87 11.83 3.07
C ILE A 65 -3.93 12.74 3.70
N SER A 66 -5.19 12.33 3.66
CA SER A 66 -6.29 13.08 4.26
C SER A 66 -6.27 12.96 5.79
N GLU A 67 -6.87 13.93 6.48
CA GLU A 67 -6.96 13.90 7.95
C GLU A 67 -7.73 12.66 8.43
N GLU A 68 -8.75 12.20 7.70
CA GLU A 68 -9.50 11.00 8.06
C GLU A 68 -8.65 9.73 7.89
N GLN A 69 -7.83 9.65 6.84
CA GLN A 69 -6.90 8.52 6.64
C GLN A 69 -5.86 8.47 7.76
N LEU A 70 -5.30 9.63 8.13
CA LEU A 70 -4.33 9.71 9.21
C LEU A 70 -4.96 9.34 10.56
N SER A 71 -6.17 9.84 10.85
CA SER A 71 -6.93 9.51 12.06
C SER A 71 -7.26 8.02 12.16
N ALA A 72 -7.69 7.40 11.05
CA ALA A 72 -7.95 5.97 10.99
C ALA A 72 -6.68 5.14 11.23
N ALA A 73 -5.54 5.55 10.66
CA ALA A 73 -4.26 4.90 10.87
C ALA A 73 -3.74 5.05 12.31
N ILE A 74 -3.95 6.22 12.94
CA ILE A 74 -3.63 6.43 14.36
C ILE A 74 -4.47 5.50 15.24
N THR A 75 -5.77 5.40 14.97
CA THR A 75 -6.66 4.49 15.70
C THR A 75 -6.22 3.03 15.57
N GLU A 76 -5.83 2.59 14.38
CA GLU A 76 -5.30 1.24 14.17
C GLU A 76 -3.95 1.06 14.87
N ALA A 77 -3.08 2.07 14.82
CA ALA A 77 -1.78 2.03 15.47
C ALA A 77 -1.92 1.88 16.99
N GLU A 78 -2.83 2.61 17.62
CA GLU A 78 -3.14 2.47 19.05
C GLU A 78 -3.62 1.06 19.40
N ARG A 79 -4.54 0.49 18.59
CA ARG A 79 -5.04 -0.88 18.79
C ARG A 79 -3.95 -1.93 18.71
N SER A 80 -2.97 -1.75 17.83
CA SER A 80 -1.83 -2.66 17.71
C SER A 80 -0.65 -2.34 18.61
N GLY A 81 -0.76 -1.31 19.46
CA GLY A 81 0.32 -0.86 20.34
C GLY A 81 1.51 -0.24 19.61
N THR A 82 1.31 0.25 18.38
CA THR A 82 2.31 0.88 17.51
C THR A 82 2.04 2.38 17.34
N SER A 83 2.86 3.07 16.56
CA SER A 83 2.60 4.45 16.11
C SER A 83 2.69 4.53 14.59
N VAL A 84 2.05 5.54 13.99
CA VAL A 84 2.28 5.87 12.57
C VAL A 84 3.66 6.54 12.47
N VAL A 85 4.60 5.90 11.78
CA VAL A 85 6.02 6.30 11.73
C VAL A 85 6.48 6.78 10.36
N GLY A 86 5.67 6.57 9.33
CA GLY A 86 6.02 6.93 7.98
C GLY A 86 4.89 6.67 7.00
N TRP A 87 5.21 6.86 5.73
CA TRP A 87 4.31 6.63 4.62
C TRP A 87 5.06 6.01 3.45
N SER A 88 4.33 5.40 2.53
CA SER A 88 4.87 4.78 1.34
C SER A 88 3.97 5.06 0.16
N HIS A 89 4.56 5.33 -1.00
CA HIS A 89 3.83 5.36 -2.26
C HIS A 89 4.58 4.66 -3.39
N SER A 90 3.90 4.45 -4.51
CA SER A 90 4.48 3.83 -5.71
C SER A 90 4.69 4.83 -6.83
N HIS A 91 5.70 4.58 -7.65
CA HIS A 91 6.10 5.35 -8.83
C HIS A 91 6.04 4.41 -10.05
N PRO A 92 4.87 4.25 -10.70
CA PRO A 92 4.75 3.40 -11.88
C PRO A 92 5.38 4.08 -13.11
N HIS A 93 6.28 3.38 -13.81
CA HIS A 93 6.98 3.86 -15.01
C HIS A 93 7.77 5.18 -14.83
N ILE A 94 8.07 5.57 -13.59
CA ILE A 94 8.85 6.77 -13.28
C ILE A 94 9.98 6.44 -12.31
N THR A 95 10.96 7.34 -12.24
CA THR A 95 12.18 7.13 -11.45
C THR A 95 11.86 6.99 -9.96
N ILE A 96 12.70 6.24 -9.24
CA ILE A 96 12.62 6.07 -7.79
C ILE A 96 12.79 7.36 -6.96
N PHE A 97 13.31 8.44 -7.55
CA PHE A 97 13.61 9.65 -6.79
C PHE A 97 12.35 10.46 -6.48
N PRO A 98 12.22 11.00 -5.25
CA PRO A 98 11.06 11.83 -4.89
C PRO A 98 11.01 13.09 -5.75
N SER A 99 9.81 13.41 -6.20
CA SER A 99 9.48 14.67 -6.85
C SER A 99 9.51 15.84 -5.86
N HIS A 100 9.36 17.06 -6.38
CA HIS A 100 9.22 18.26 -5.57
C HIS A 100 7.92 18.25 -4.74
N VAL A 101 6.87 17.55 -5.20
CA VAL A 101 5.63 17.36 -4.45
C VAL A 101 5.88 16.42 -3.27
N ASP A 102 6.59 15.30 -3.50
CA ASP A 102 6.92 14.33 -2.45
C ASP A 102 7.76 14.96 -1.33
N LEU A 103 8.77 15.76 -1.68
CA LEU A 103 9.59 16.47 -0.70
C LEU A 103 8.77 17.47 0.12
N ARG A 104 7.81 18.16 -0.52
CA ARG A 104 6.91 19.09 0.19
C ARG A 104 5.98 18.35 1.14
N THR A 105 5.37 17.26 0.68
CA THR A 105 4.49 16.41 1.50
C THR A 105 5.25 15.82 2.67
N GLN A 106 6.43 15.24 2.42
CA GLN A 106 7.33 14.71 3.44
C GLN A 106 7.73 15.77 4.46
N LYS A 107 8.08 16.99 4.03
CA LYS A 107 8.40 18.10 4.95
C LYS A 107 7.22 18.49 5.82
N SER A 108 6.00 18.49 5.28
CA SER A 108 4.77 18.74 6.04
C SER A 108 4.52 17.65 7.08
N LEU A 109 4.69 16.37 6.71
CA LEU A 109 4.50 15.24 7.62
C LEU A 109 5.56 15.21 8.75
N GLN A 110 6.78 15.68 8.47
CA GLN A 110 7.83 15.84 9.48
C GLN A 110 7.53 16.94 10.53
N MET A 111 6.46 17.72 10.36
CA MET A 111 5.95 18.62 11.39
C MET A 111 5.27 17.86 12.54
N PHE A 112 4.72 16.67 12.29
CA PHE A 112 4.16 15.80 13.32
C PHE A 112 5.27 15.12 14.15
N ASP A 113 6.25 14.54 13.46
CA ASP A 113 7.46 13.98 14.08
C ASP A 113 8.65 14.16 13.13
N LYS A 114 9.75 14.72 13.62
CA LYS A 114 10.96 14.96 12.82
C LYS A 114 11.57 13.67 12.26
N ARG A 115 11.25 12.51 12.84
CA ARG A 115 11.70 11.18 12.43
C ARG A 115 10.80 10.55 11.36
N TRP A 116 9.68 11.17 11.01
CA TRP A 116 8.80 10.68 9.93
C TRP A 116 9.59 10.52 8.64
N PHE A 117 9.38 9.43 7.90
CA PHE A 117 10.08 9.12 6.66
C PHE A 117 9.11 8.66 5.57
N GLY A 118 9.54 8.80 4.31
CA GLY A 118 8.81 8.33 3.14
C GLY A 118 9.54 7.16 2.48
N LEU A 119 8.78 6.18 2.00
CA LEU A 119 9.26 5.12 1.11
C LEU A 119 8.69 5.32 -0.29
N ILE A 120 9.50 5.05 -1.32
CA ILE A 120 9.04 5.02 -2.70
C ILE A 120 9.38 3.67 -3.32
N PHE A 121 8.36 3.03 -3.87
CA PHE A 121 8.49 1.83 -4.69
C PHE A 121 8.36 2.20 -6.16
N SER A 122 9.48 2.23 -6.89
CA SER A 122 9.45 2.34 -8.35
C SER A 122 9.16 0.97 -8.95
N VAL A 123 8.11 0.90 -9.77
CA VAL A 123 7.53 -0.33 -10.33
C VAL A 123 7.26 -0.17 -11.81
N PHE A 124 7.20 -1.30 -12.53
CA PHE A 124 6.99 -1.34 -13.98
C PHE A 124 8.05 -0.56 -14.77
N ASP A 125 9.29 -0.56 -14.26
CA ASP A 125 10.43 0.03 -14.96
C ASP A 125 11.11 -1.04 -15.81
N THR A 126 10.97 -0.92 -17.12
CA THR A 126 11.64 -1.79 -18.10
C THR A 126 12.84 -1.05 -18.66
N ASP A 127 14.05 -1.59 -18.45
CA ASP A 127 15.23 -0.99 -19.04
C ASP A 127 15.33 -1.23 -20.56
N ALA A 128 16.27 -0.54 -21.22
CA ALA A 128 16.48 -0.67 -22.66
C ALA A 128 16.85 -2.09 -23.13
N THR A 129 17.23 -2.98 -22.20
CA THR A 129 17.53 -4.40 -22.48
C THR A 129 16.31 -5.30 -22.33
N GLY A 130 15.17 -4.75 -21.91
CA GLY A 130 13.95 -5.51 -21.60
C GLY A 130 13.97 -6.12 -20.19
N SER A 131 14.89 -5.71 -19.31
CA SER A 131 14.91 -6.20 -17.93
C SER A 131 13.96 -5.37 -17.08
N GLU A 132 13.01 -6.04 -16.44
CA GLU A 132 12.09 -5.46 -15.47
C GLU A 132 12.79 -5.17 -14.15
N ARG A 133 12.56 -3.98 -13.59
CA ARG A 133 13.15 -3.53 -12.34
C ARG A 133 12.08 -3.05 -11.38
N MET A 134 12.28 -3.44 -10.12
CA MET A 134 11.56 -2.90 -8.98
C MET A 134 12.58 -2.35 -8.00
N GLN A 135 12.38 -1.13 -7.55
CA GLN A 135 13.34 -0.45 -6.68
C GLN A 135 12.63 0.15 -5.46
N LEU A 136 13.33 0.19 -4.32
CA LEU A 136 12.87 0.79 -3.07
C LEU A 136 13.88 1.85 -2.60
N THR A 137 13.40 3.05 -2.29
CA THR A 137 14.18 4.08 -1.59
C THR A 137 13.46 4.56 -0.34
N CYS A 138 14.21 5.10 0.59
CA CYS A 138 13.72 5.73 1.80
C CYS A 138 14.35 7.12 1.94
N PHE A 139 13.54 8.12 2.30
CA PHE A 139 13.99 9.50 2.34
C PHE A 139 13.33 10.31 3.47
N GLN A 140 14.02 11.39 3.84
CA GLN A 140 13.49 12.51 4.60
C GLN A 140 13.76 13.82 3.86
N THR A 141 13.05 14.88 4.22
CA THR A 141 13.31 16.23 3.72
C THR A 141 14.04 17.05 4.79
N LEU A 142 15.15 17.65 4.40
CA LEU A 142 15.96 18.52 5.26
C LEU A 142 15.32 19.91 5.40
N SER A 143 15.84 20.72 6.32
CA SER A 143 15.30 22.06 6.60
C SER A 143 15.33 22.98 5.37
N ASP A 144 16.35 22.85 4.54
CA ASP A 144 16.52 23.58 3.27
C ASP A 144 15.59 23.07 2.15
N GLY A 145 14.83 22.00 2.39
CA GLY A 145 13.94 21.38 1.40
C GLY A 145 14.61 20.33 0.52
N THR A 146 15.89 20.03 0.72
CA THR A 146 16.59 18.99 -0.02
C THR A 146 16.30 17.60 0.52
N ARG A 147 16.56 16.58 -0.30
CA ARG A 147 16.38 15.17 0.07
C ARG A 147 17.57 14.69 0.92
N ALA A 148 17.26 13.98 2.00
CA ALA A 148 18.21 13.11 2.70
C ALA A 148 17.85 11.64 2.46
N ASP A 149 18.79 10.88 1.90
CA ASP A 149 18.63 9.44 1.70
C ASP A 149 18.85 8.71 3.03
N ILE A 150 17.89 7.87 3.41
CA ILE A 150 17.93 7.09 4.65
C ILE A 150 18.14 5.62 4.28
N PRO A 151 19.15 4.94 4.84
CA PRO A 151 19.30 3.49 4.66
C PRO A 151 18.04 2.72 5.07
N VAL A 152 17.58 1.82 4.22
CA VAL A 152 16.48 0.89 4.50
C VAL A 152 17.02 -0.54 4.55
N HIS A 153 16.67 -1.26 5.60
CA HIS A 153 17.04 -2.65 5.81
C HIS A 153 15.77 -3.50 5.87
N VAL A 154 15.61 -4.43 4.93
CA VAL A 154 14.54 -5.41 5.01
C VAL A 154 14.96 -6.53 5.96
N THR A 155 14.28 -6.63 7.10
CA THR A 155 14.61 -7.61 8.14
C THR A 155 13.77 -8.88 7.97
N PRO A 156 14.38 -10.08 8.06
CA PRO A 156 13.64 -11.32 8.01
C PRO A 156 12.66 -11.42 9.18
N SER A 157 11.51 -12.06 8.93
CA SER A 157 10.54 -12.45 9.95
C SER A 157 10.69 -13.93 10.26
N SER A 158 10.34 -14.36 11.47
CA SER A 158 10.33 -15.78 11.86
C SER A 158 9.31 -16.59 11.08
N THR A 159 8.18 -15.95 10.73
CA THR A 159 7.17 -16.47 9.82
C THR A 159 7.30 -15.81 8.45
N PHE A 160 6.84 -16.50 7.40
CA PHE A 160 6.81 -15.91 6.07
C PHE A 160 5.78 -14.77 5.93
N LEU A 161 4.61 -14.94 6.54
CA LEU A 161 3.58 -13.91 6.67
C LEU A 161 2.91 -14.03 8.05
N THR A 162 2.79 -12.92 8.76
CA THR A 162 1.98 -12.85 9.98
C THR A 162 0.49 -12.93 9.60
N PRO A 163 -0.37 -13.35 10.55
CA PRO A 163 -1.81 -13.32 10.35
C PRO A 163 -2.34 -11.94 9.92
N HIS A 164 -1.74 -10.86 10.43
CA HIS A 164 -2.09 -9.50 10.05
C HIS A 164 -1.67 -9.19 8.60
N ALA A 165 -0.43 -9.45 8.20
CA ALA A 165 0.01 -9.22 6.82
C ALA A 165 -0.80 -10.04 5.81
N LEU A 166 -1.11 -11.30 6.15
CA LEU A 166 -2.00 -12.13 5.34
C LEU A 166 -3.39 -11.52 5.22
N HIS A 167 -3.99 -11.07 6.33
CA HIS A 167 -5.30 -10.41 6.30
C HIS A 167 -5.29 -9.15 5.43
N VAL A 168 -4.22 -8.35 5.51
CA VAL A 168 -4.08 -7.16 4.66
C VAL A 168 -4.02 -7.54 3.18
N LEU A 169 -3.25 -8.57 2.82
CA LEU A 169 -3.15 -9.05 1.43
C LEU A 169 -4.45 -9.67 0.92
N SER A 170 -5.05 -10.60 1.68
CA SER A 170 -6.15 -11.42 1.20
C SER A 170 -7.53 -10.78 1.39
N ASN A 171 -7.65 -9.80 2.27
CA ASN A 171 -8.92 -9.15 2.58
C ASN A 171 -8.86 -7.64 2.40
N THR A 172 -8.02 -6.93 3.15
CA THR A 172 -8.04 -5.45 3.14
C THR A 172 -7.76 -4.88 1.75
N LEU A 173 -6.69 -5.33 1.09
CA LEU A 173 -6.30 -4.84 -0.22
C LEU A 173 -7.39 -5.07 -1.29
N PRO A 174 -7.91 -6.30 -1.49
CA PRO A 174 -9.03 -6.53 -2.38
C PRO A 174 -10.26 -5.68 -2.05
N GLN A 175 -10.68 -5.62 -0.78
CA GLN A 175 -11.86 -4.87 -0.38
C GLN A 175 -11.70 -3.36 -0.60
N THR A 176 -10.49 -2.82 -0.40
CA THR A 176 -10.19 -1.42 -0.72
C THR A 176 -10.43 -1.16 -2.21
N LEU A 177 -9.84 -1.95 -3.11
CA LEU A 177 -9.99 -1.72 -4.55
C LEU A 177 -11.44 -1.93 -5.03
N LEU A 178 -12.14 -2.95 -4.53
CA LEU A 178 -13.55 -3.18 -4.85
C LEU A 178 -14.43 -2.03 -4.32
N GLY A 179 -14.11 -1.51 -3.14
CA GLY A 179 -14.79 -0.36 -2.54
C GLY A 179 -14.60 0.92 -3.34
N GLU A 180 -13.38 1.16 -3.84
CA GLU A 180 -13.08 2.31 -4.71
C GLU A 180 -13.85 2.26 -6.03
N GLU A 181 -13.91 1.10 -6.68
CA GLU A 181 -14.69 0.93 -7.92
C GLU A 181 -16.19 1.09 -7.68
N ARG A 182 -16.69 0.58 -6.55
CA ARG A 182 -18.09 0.76 -6.14
C ARG A 182 -18.40 2.24 -5.91
N GLN A 183 -17.54 2.95 -5.18
CA GLN A 183 -17.75 4.37 -4.90
C GLN A 183 -17.84 5.18 -6.19
N VAL A 184 -16.93 4.96 -7.14
CA VAL A 184 -16.95 5.66 -8.44
C VAL A 184 -18.23 5.35 -9.23
N HIS A 185 -18.66 4.08 -9.23
CA HIS A 185 -19.93 3.69 -9.85
C HIS A 185 -21.12 4.42 -9.21
N ASP A 186 -21.20 4.41 -7.88
CA ASP A 186 -22.29 4.99 -7.13
C ASP A 186 -22.33 6.52 -7.27
N GLU A 187 -21.20 7.21 -7.40
CA GLU A 187 -21.15 8.64 -7.73
C GLU A 187 -21.67 8.91 -9.16
N CYS A 188 -21.32 8.06 -10.13
CA CYS A 188 -21.80 8.18 -11.50
C CYS A 188 -23.32 7.95 -11.62
N VAL A 189 -23.86 7.00 -10.85
CA VAL A 189 -25.29 6.66 -10.84
C VAL A 189 -26.10 7.53 -9.88
N GLY A 190 -25.52 8.02 -8.78
CA GLY A 190 -26.18 8.88 -7.80
C GLY A 190 -26.51 10.28 -8.32
N THR A 191 -25.89 10.69 -9.43
CA THR A 191 -26.26 11.91 -10.17
C THR A 191 -27.51 11.74 -11.04
N LEU A 192 -28.17 10.58 -11.01
CA LEU A 192 -29.47 10.39 -11.64
C LEU A 192 -30.54 11.13 -10.82
N ASP A 193 -31.31 11.99 -11.47
CA ASP A 193 -32.29 12.87 -10.84
C ASP A 193 -33.60 12.12 -10.50
N VAL A 194 -33.47 10.97 -9.82
CA VAL A 194 -34.59 10.12 -9.36
C VAL A 194 -35.39 10.82 -8.24
N SER A 195 -34.87 11.94 -7.74
CA SER A 195 -35.44 12.78 -6.68
C SER A 195 -36.82 13.38 -7.02
N LYS A 196 -37.27 13.33 -8.29
CA LYS A 196 -38.56 13.88 -8.74
C LYS A 196 -39.69 12.87 -8.92
N GLY A 197 -39.61 11.67 -8.35
CA GLY A 197 -40.75 10.72 -8.27
C GLY A 197 -41.36 10.30 -9.62
N GLY A 198 -40.69 10.61 -10.74
CA GLY A 198 -41.08 10.24 -12.10
C GLY A 198 -40.33 8.99 -12.55
N LEU A 199 -40.83 8.33 -13.60
CA LEU A 199 -40.10 7.24 -14.25
C LEU A 199 -38.73 7.74 -14.78
N PRO A 200 -37.68 6.92 -14.71
CA PRO A 200 -36.36 7.29 -15.23
C PRO A 200 -36.45 7.60 -16.73
N SER A 201 -35.75 8.65 -17.16
CA SER A 201 -35.70 9.01 -18.57
C SER A 201 -34.92 7.95 -19.37
N PRO A 202 -35.10 7.88 -20.70
CA PRO A 202 -34.27 7.01 -21.53
C PRO A 202 -32.75 7.25 -21.36
N GLN A 203 -32.34 8.49 -21.08
CA GLN A 203 -30.94 8.83 -20.81
C GLN A 203 -30.46 8.23 -19.49
N ASP A 204 -31.31 8.25 -18.45
CA ASP A 204 -31.00 7.66 -17.15
C ASP A 204 -30.81 6.14 -17.26
N ILE A 205 -31.68 5.48 -18.04
CA ILE A 205 -31.59 4.03 -18.30
C ILE A 205 -30.28 3.69 -19.02
N LEU A 206 -29.94 4.45 -20.08
CA LEU A 206 -28.68 4.24 -20.81
C LEU A 206 -27.46 4.48 -19.94
N LYS A 207 -27.48 5.54 -19.13
CA LYS A 207 -26.40 5.88 -18.20
C LYS A 207 -26.22 4.79 -17.14
N GLN A 208 -27.30 4.31 -16.53
CA GLN A 208 -27.26 3.21 -15.58
C GLN A 208 -26.71 1.92 -16.21
N SER A 209 -27.16 1.59 -17.43
CA SER A 209 -26.68 0.41 -18.17
C SER A 209 -25.18 0.50 -18.47
N TYR A 210 -24.71 1.66 -18.97
CA TYR A 210 -23.32 1.89 -19.30
C TYR A 210 -22.39 1.81 -18.07
N HIS A 211 -22.73 2.51 -16.99
CA HIS A 211 -21.92 2.48 -15.77
C HIS A 211 -21.98 1.11 -15.07
N GLY A 212 -23.14 0.45 -15.08
CA GLY A 212 -23.28 -0.91 -14.56
C GLY A 212 -22.39 -1.91 -15.31
N ALA A 213 -22.37 -1.87 -16.64
CA ALA A 213 -21.49 -2.71 -17.45
C ALA A 213 -20.00 -2.42 -17.20
N THR A 214 -19.64 -1.14 -17.04
CA THR A 214 -18.27 -0.72 -16.73
C THR A 214 -17.83 -1.22 -15.35
N TYR A 215 -18.69 -1.10 -14.34
CA TYR A 215 -18.43 -1.59 -12.99
C TYR A 215 -18.24 -3.11 -12.97
N VAL A 216 -19.12 -3.87 -13.63
CA VAL A 216 -18.96 -5.34 -13.75
C VAL A 216 -17.60 -5.69 -14.38
N ARG A 217 -17.20 -4.98 -15.43
CA ARG A 217 -15.87 -5.17 -16.05
C ARG A 217 -14.73 -4.90 -15.06
N SER A 218 -14.77 -3.80 -14.31
CA SER A 218 -13.75 -3.49 -13.29
C SER A 218 -13.68 -4.58 -12.22
N MET A 219 -14.82 -5.04 -11.73
CA MET A 219 -14.91 -6.10 -10.70
C MET A 219 -14.29 -7.41 -11.19
N VAL A 220 -14.60 -7.82 -12.43
CA VAL A 220 -13.99 -9.02 -13.05
C VAL A 220 -12.48 -8.86 -13.20
N MET A 221 -11.99 -7.68 -13.56
CA MET A 221 -10.55 -7.42 -13.66
C MET A 221 -9.86 -7.53 -12.29
N ILE A 222 -10.44 -6.98 -11.22
CA ILE A 222 -9.89 -7.13 -9.87
C ILE A 222 -9.89 -8.61 -9.44
N GLN A 223 -10.97 -9.33 -9.74
CA GLN A 223 -11.04 -10.76 -9.44
C GLN A 223 -9.94 -11.55 -10.17
N ASP A 224 -9.80 -11.37 -11.48
CA ASP A 224 -8.85 -12.09 -12.33
C ASP A 224 -7.39 -11.72 -12.01
N ARG A 225 -7.11 -10.43 -11.80
CA ARG A 225 -5.73 -9.90 -11.70
C ARG A 225 -5.18 -9.81 -10.28
N LEU A 226 -6.04 -9.76 -9.27
CA LEU A 226 -5.62 -9.68 -7.88
C LEU A 226 -6.12 -10.87 -7.06
N ILE A 227 -7.44 -11.09 -7.00
CA ILE A 227 -8.03 -12.04 -6.05
C ILE A 227 -7.65 -13.48 -6.40
N THR A 228 -7.81 -13.90 -7.65
CA THR A 228 -7.47 -15.27 -8.07
C THR A 228 -5.98 -15.60 -7.88
N PRO A 229 -5.03 -14.74 -8.28
CA PRO A 229 -3.61 -14.95 -7.97
C PRO A 229 -3.32 -15.02 -6.47
N LEU A 230 -3.94 -14.17 -5.65
CA LEU A 230 -3.76 -14.19 -4.19
C LEU A 230 -4.27 -15.50 -3.55
N VAL A 231 -5.42 -16.01 -4.01
CA VAL A 231 -5.95 -17.29 -3.53
C VAL A 231 -4.99 -18.42 -3.87
N ARG A 232 -4.52 -18.49 -5.12
CA ARG A 232 -3.52 -19.49 -5.54
C ARG A 232 -2.23 -19.39 -4.74
N PHE A 233 -1.74 -18.18 -4.50
CA PHE A 233 -0.59 -17.93 -3.65
C PHE A 233 -0.80 -18.48 -2.22
N CYS A 234 -1.98 -18.29 -1.64
CA CYS A 234 -2.30 -18.85 -0.32
C CYS A 234 -2.31 -20.39 -0.32
N GLU A 235 -2.91 -21.01 -1.34
CA GLU A 235 -2.95 -22.46 -1.52
C GLU A 235 -1.53 -23.04 -1.67
N ASP A 236 -0.73 -22.47 -2.55
CA ASP A 236 0.66 -22.87 -2.80
C ASP A 236 1.52 -22.70 -1.54
N ARG A 237 1.36 -21.56 -0.85
CA ARG A 237 2.10 -21.31 0.40
C ARG A 237 1.70 -22.29 1.49
N HIS A 238 0.41 -22.63 1.60
CA HIS A 238 -0.07 -23.64 2.54
C HIS A 238 0.54 -25.02 2.24
N ALA A 239 0.51 -25.46 0.97
CA ALA A 239 1.12 -26.72 0.56
C ALA A 239 2.63 -26.76 0.85
N ASN A 240 3.34 -25.64 0.63
CA ASN A 240 4.76 -25.53 0.95
C ASN A 240 5.03 -25.56 2.46
N ASN A 241 4.19 -24.92 3.27
CA ASN A 241 4.29 -24.99 4.74
C ASN A 241 4.16 -26.42 5.24
N LEU A 242 3.23 -27.22 4.71
CA LEU A 242 3.07 -28.62 5.11
C LEU A 242 4.32 -29.44 4.81
N LYS A 243 4.91 -29.29 3.62
CA LYS A 243 6.18 -29.94 3.24
C LYS A 243 7.33 -29.50 4.14
N GLU A 244 7.39 -28.21 4.48
CA GLU A 244 8.43 -27.66 5.34
C GLU A 244 8.31 -28.17 6.78
N ILE A 245 7.08 -28.27 7.32
CA ILE A 245 6.80 -28.87 8.63
C ILE A 245 7.23 -30.35 8.64
N GLU A 246 6.89 -31.12 7.61
CA GLU A 246 7.32 -32.52 7.51
C GLU A 246 8.85 -32.66 7.48
N ARG A 247 9.55 -31.79 6.73
CA ARG A 247 11.01 -31.76 6.69
C ARG A 247 11.59 -31.45 8.08
N LEU A 248 11.08 -30.42 8.75
CA LEU A 248 11.57 -30.00 10.06
C LEU A 248 11.32 -31.06 11.15
N LYS A 249 10.18 -31.74 11.14
CA LYS A 249 9.91 -32.87 12.07
C LYS A 249 10.93 -33.99 11.93
N LYS A 250 11.29 -34.35 10.69
CA LYS A 250 12.33 -35.35 10.41
C LYS A 250 13.71 -34.92 10.92
N GLU A 251 14.05 -33.63 10.81
CA GLU A 251 15.32 -33.08 11.30
C GLU A 251 15.42 -33.07 12.83
N VAL A 252 14.29 -32.86 13.52
CA VAL A 252 14.22 -32.84 15.00
C VAL A 252 14.11 -34.25 15.60
N GLY A 253 13.92 -35.29 14.78
CA GLY A 253 13.80 -36.68 15.23
C GLY A 253 12.42 -37.02 15.81
N GLU A 254 11.43 -36.14 15.63
CA GLU A 254 10.04 -36.41 15.95
C GLU A 254 9.41 -37.18 14.78
N SER A 255 9.41 -38.52 14.91
CA SER A 255 8.75 -39.44 13.96
C SER A 255 7.24 -39.49 14.19
#